data_AF-A0A965PSE6-F1
#
_entry.id   AF-A0A965PSE6-F1
#
_cell.length_a   1.000
_cell.length_b   1.000
_cell.length_c   1.000
_cell.angle_alpha   90.00
_cell.angle_beta   90.00
_cell.angle_gamma   90.00
#
_symmetry.space_group_name_H-M   'P 1'
#
loop_
_entity.id
_entity.type
_entity.pdbx_description
1 polymer ?
#
loop_
_entity_poly.entity_id
_entity_poly.type
_entity_poly.pdbx_seq_one_letter_code
_entity_poly.pdbx_strand_id
1 'polypeptide(L)'
;MHTFDQTVKRIGFACKIQIDHDKPDKKLNTSTTTLTYLNNQSKDKAVEKLWTIIHNNCEVLKRQMEWIGNLPKNQRQFRISSDLFPAYTHEDWMWFYFEPDVVNYLEKHLIKVGDLARGKDIRVSFHPGQFCVLASEND
;
A
#
# COMPACT_ATOMS: atom_id res chain seq x y z
N MET A 1 -17.60 8.31 -15.71
CA MET A 1 -16.49 9.06 -15.08
C MET A 1 -16.92 9.36 -13.64
N HIS A 2 -16.20 8.87 -12.63
CA HIS A 2 -16.53 9.15 -11.24
C HIS A 2 -15.95 10.52 -10.85
N THR A 3 -16.77 11.38 -10.27
CA THR A 3 -16.35 12.70 -9.78
C THR A 3 -16.28 12.65 -8.26
N PHE A 4 -15.15 13.04 -7.68
CA PHE A 4 -14.97 13.06 -6.23
C PHE A 4 -15.77 14.21 -5.59
N ASP A 5 -16.54 13.93 -4.55
CA ASP A 5 -17.39 14.93 -3.88
C ASP A 5 -16.57 15.80 -2.91
N GLN A 6 -16.26 17.03 -3.31
CA GLN A 6 -15.49 17.99 -2.51
C GLN A 6 -16.29 18.62 -1.36
N THR A 7 -17.62 18.46 -1.31
CA THR A 7 -18.48 19.09 -0.29
C THR A 7 -18.46 18.32 1.05
N VAL A 8 -18.08 17.04 1.02
CA VAL A 8 -18.04 16.18 2.21
C VAL A 8 -16.76 16.45 3.01
N LYS A 9 -16.93 16.91 4.26
CA LYS A 9 -15.85 16.98 5.26
C LYS A 9 -15.53 15.58 5.75
N ARG A 10 -14.37 15.03 5.37
CA ARG A 10 -13.97 13.65 5.68
C ARG A 10 -12.96 13.59 6.83
N ILE A 11 -13.13 12.61 7.71
CA ILE A 11 -12.06 12.08 8.56
C ILE A 11 -11.45 10.87 7.88
N GLY A 12 -10.18 10.59 8.16
CA GLY A 12 -9.47 9.48 7.56
C GLY A 12 -8.59 8.71 8.52
N PHE A 13 -8.31 7.48 8.14
CA PHE A 13 -7.47 6.54 8.89
C PHE A 13 -6.13 6.35 8.19
N ALA A 14 -5.12 5.87 8.91
CA ALA A 14 -3.77 5.75 8.37
C ALA A 14 -3.16 4.38 8.59
N CYS A 15 -2.71 3.77 7.49
CA CYS A 15 -1.83 2.61 7.40
C CYS A 15 -2.43 1.31 7.97
N LYS A 16 -2.68 1.26 9.28
CA LYS A 16 -3.13 0.07 10.01
C LYS A 16 -4.57 0.19 10.46
N ILE A 17 -5.35 -0.86 10.21
CA ILE A 17 -6.73 -0.98 10.70
C ILE A 17 -6.74 -1.87 11.92
N GLN A 18 -7.33 -1.39 13.01
CA GLN A 18 -7.44 -2.11 14.27
C GLN A 18 -8.90 -2.51 14.52
N ILE A 19 -9.11 -3.71 15.08
CA ILE A 19 -10.44 -4.17 15.51
C ILE A 19 -10.73 -3.78 16.97
N ASP A 20 -9.68 -3.72 17.80
CA ASP A 20 -9.71 -3.29 19.19
C ASP A 20 -8.43 -2.48 19.45
N HIS A 21 -8.34 -1.80 20.60
CA HIS A 21 -7.14 -1.10 21.03
C HIS A 21 -5.91 -2.03 20.94
N ASP A 22 -4.89 -1.61 20.17
CA ASP A 22 -3.65 -2.36 19.90
C ASP A 22 -3.82 -3.74 19.24
N LYS A 23 -5.00 -4.01 18.67
CA LYS A 23 -5.28 -5.29 18.01
C LYS A 23 -5.49 -5.08 16.51
N PRO A 24 -4.44 -5.27 15.69
CA PRO A 24 -4.56 -5.11 14.25
C PRO A 24 -5.45 -6.19 13.64
N ASP A 25 -6.28 -5.81 12.67
CA ASP A 25 -7.01 -6.78 11.84
C ASP A 25 -6.05 -7.45 10.86
N LYS A 26 -5.66 -8.70 11.11
CA LYS A 26 -4.74 -9.43 10.23
C LYS A 26 -5.22 -9.52 8.77
N LYS A 27 -6.52 -9.41 8.50
CA LYS A 27 -7.08 -9.49 7.14
C LYS A 27 -7.00 -8.17 6.37
N LEU A 28 -6.82 -7.06 7.08
CA LEU A 28 -6.83 -5.69 6.54
C LEU A 28 -5.48 -4.97 6.72
N ASN A 29 -4.43 -5.68 7.13
CA ASN A 29 -3.10 -5.12 7.30
C ASN A 29 -2.10 -5.80 6.37
N THR A 30 -1.29 -4.98 5.71
CA THR A 30 -0.25 -5.43 4.79
C THR A 30 0.87 -6.13 5.55
N SER A 31 1.61 -6.99 4.85
CA SER A 31 2.84 -7.59 5.36
C SER A 31 4.06 -6.88 4.78
N THR A 32 5.21 -7.05 5.41
CA THR A 32 6.47 -6.47 4.96
C THR A 32 7.63 -7.41 5.30
N THR A 33 8.84 -7.03 4.91
CA THR A 33 10.09 -7.70 5.28
C THR A 33 11.19 -6.66 5.48
N THR A 34 12.36 -7.08 5.95
CA THR A 34 13.50 -6.19 6.18
C THR A 34 14.55 -6.37 5.10
N LEU A 35 15.35 -5.33 4.84
CA LEU A 35 16.52 -5.43 3.96
C LEU A 35 17.48 -6.51 4.44
N THR A 36 17.68 -6.64 5.77
CA THR A 36 18.49 -7.71 6.36
C THR A 36 17.99 -9.10 5.99
N TYR A 37 16.67 -9.34 6.00
CA TYR A 37 16.13 -10.63 5.57
C TYR A 37 16.45 -10.86 4.10
N LEU A 38 16.13 -9.90 3.23
CA LEU A 38 16.34 -10.03 1.79
C LEU A 38 17.82 -10.29 1.45
N ASN A 39 18.74 -9.57 2.08
CA ASN A 39 20.18 -9.67 1.82
C ASN A 39 20.84 -10.93 2.41
N ASN A 40 20.20 -11.58 3.39
CA ASN A 40 20.72 -12.80 4.03
C ASN A 40 20.13 -14.10 3.46
N GLN A 41 19.31 -14.04 2.41
CA GLN A 41 18.80 -15.22 1.69
C GLN A 41 19.46 -15.37 0.32
N SER A 42 19.23 -16.51 -0.34
CA SER A 42 19.48 -16.60 -1.78
C SER A 42 18.54 -15.65 -2.53
N LYS A 43 19.00 -15.14 -3.68
CA LYS A 43 18.23 -14.21 -4.52
C LYS A 43 16.83 -14.76 -4.84
N ASP A 44 16.74 -16.05 -5.19
CA ASP A 44 15.47 -16.71 -5.50
C ASP A 44 14.48 -16.72 -4.33
N LYS A 45 14.96 -17.00 -3.10
CA LYS A 45 14.12 -16.99 -1.89
C LYS A 45 13.65 -15.58 -1.54
N ALA A 46 14.50 -14.58 -1.74
CA ALA A 46 14.12 -13.19 -1.52
C ALA A 46 13.08 -12.73 -2.54
N VAL A 47 13.24 -13.09 -3.82
CA VAL A 47 12.24 -12.85 -4.88
C VAL A 47 10.91 -13.54 -4.58
N GLU A 48 10.93 -14.81 -4.16
CA GLU A 48 9.73 -15.53 -3.73
C GLU A 48 9.02 -14.83 -2.57
N LYS A 49 9.79 -14.33 -1.59
CA LYS A 49 9.25 -13.54 -0.48
C LYS A 49 8.58 -12.25 -0.96
N LEU A 50 9.22 -11.52 -1.86
CA LEU A 50 8.68 -10.27 -2.42
C LEU A 50 7.39 -10.53 -3.20
N TRP A 51 7.34 -11.59 -4.02
CA TRP A 51 6.11 -12.03 -4.70
C TRP A 51 4.99 -12.37 -3.72
N THR A 52 5.31 -13.11 -2.66
CA THR A 52 4.35 -13.43 -1.58
C THR A 52 3.76 -12.15 -0.98
N ILE A 53 4.61 -11.14 -0.73
CA ILE A 53 4.18 -9.84 -0.20
C ILE A 53 3.33 -9.08 -1.21
N ILE A 54 3.71 -9.02 -2.49
CA ILE A 54 2.94 -8.36 -3.55
C ILE A 54 1.52 -8.93 -3.64
N HIS A 55 1.41 -10.26 -3.73
CA HIS A 55 0.13 -10.95 -3.82
C HIS A 55 -0.76 -10.64 -2.62
N ASN A 56 -0.20 -10.77 -1.40
CA ASN A 56 -0.92 -10.47 -0.18
C ASN A 56 -1.35 -8.99 -0.12
N ASN A 57 -0.43 -8.07 -0.39
CA ASN A 57 -0.65 -6.65 -0.16
C ASN A 57 -1.60 -6.02 -1.19
N CYS A 58 -1.59 -6.47 -2.45
CA CYS A 58 -2.59 -6.05 -3.44
C CYS A 58 -4.01 -6.46 -3.00
N GLU A 59 -4.17 -7.69 -2.53
CA GLU A 59 -5.45 -8.21 -2.07
C GLU A 59 -5.90 -7.55 -0.76
N VAL A 60 -4.98 -7.32 0.18
CA VAL A 60 -5.27 -6.55 1.39
C VAL A 60 -5.69 -5.12 1.06
N LEU A 61 -4.99 -4.43 0.15
CA LEU A 61 -5.33 -3.06 -0.23
C LEU A 61 -6.71 -2.97 -0.87
N LYS A 62 -7.09 -3.98 -1.67
CA LYS A 62 -8.47 -4.11 -2.17
C LYS A 62 -9.47 -4.24 -1.02
N ARG A 63 -9.23 -5.13 -0.05
CA ARG A 63 -10.11 -5.29 1.14
C ARG A 63 -10.17 -4.02 2.00
N GLN A 64 -9.07 -3.28 2.10
CA GLN A 64 -9.05 -1.97 2.77
C GLN A 64 -10.00 -1.01 2.05
N MET A 65 -9.94 -0.90 0.72
CA MET A 65 -10.88 -0.06 -0.03
C MET A 65 -12.34 -0.53 0.11
N GLU A 66 -12.59 -1.84 0.14
CA GLU A 66 -13.93 -2.39 0.36
C GLU A 66 -14.47 -1.99 1.73
N TRP A 67 -13.67 -2.17 2.78
CA TRP A 67 -14.00 -1.85 4.17
C TRP A 67 -14.27 -0.35 4.34
N ILE A 68 -13.35 0.51 3.89
CA ILE A 68 -13.50 1.98 3.99
C ILE A 68 -14.71 2.45 3.21
N GLY A 69 -14.92 1.89 2.02
CA GLY A 69 -16.05 2.24 1.19
C GLY A 69 -17.42 1.82 1.75
N ASN A 70 -17.46 0.97 2.78
CA ASN A 70 -18.68 0.63 3.51
C ASN A 70 -18.93 1.55 4.72
N LEU A 71 -17.98 2.42 5.07
CA LEU A 71 -18.16 3.43 6.11
C LEU A 71 -19.08 4.57 5.63
N PRO A 72 -19.63 5.38 6.56
CA PRO A 72 -20.29 6.64 6.23
C PRO A 72 -19.42 7.53 5.33
N LYS A 73 -20.03 8.31 4.41
CA LYS A 73 -19.29 9.12 3.42
C LYS A 73 -18.23 10.04 4.05
N ASN A 74 -18.52 10.60 5.23
CA ASN A 74 -17.60 11.47 5.98
C ASN A 74 -16.44 10.72 6.63
N GLN A 75 -16.31 9.41 6.48
CA GLN A 75 -15.21 8.58 7.01
C GLN A 75 -14.40 7.90 5.89
N ARG A 76 -14.65 8.25 4.62
CA ARG A 76 -14.03 7.62 3.44
C ARG A 76 -12.74 8.30 3.03
N GLN A 77 -11.79 8.37 3.95
CA GLN A 77 -10.42 8.81 3.65
C GLN A 77 -9.41 7.82 4.22
N PHE A 78 -8.38 7.50 3.44
CA PHE A 78 -7.36 6.55 3.83
C PHE A 78 -5.98 7.00 3.42
N ARG A 79 -5.02 6.80 4.32
CA ARG A 79 -3.60 6.89 3.99
C ARG A 79 -3.04 5.48 3.84
N ILE A 80 -2.65 5.16 2.61
CA ILE A 80 -2.05 3.87 2.28
C ILE A 80 -0.67 3.80 2.93
N SER A 81 -0.31 2.61 3.41
CA SER A 81 1.00 2.38 4.03
C SER A 81 2.12 2.55 2.99
N SER A 82 3.17 3.28 3.33
CA SER A 82 4.39 3.38 2.50
C SER A 82 5.13 2.05 2.39
N ASP A 83 4.90 1.12 3.34
CA ASP A 83 5.42 -0.25 3.31
C ASP A 83 4.57 -1.20 2.46
N LEU A 84 3.71 -0.68 1.56
CA LEU A 84 2.88 -1.50 0.67
C LEU A 84 3.74 -2.45 -0.17
N PHE A 85 4.92 -2.00 -0.58
CA PHE A 85 5.91 -2.80 -1.30
C PHE A 85 7.31 -2.54 -0.69
N PRO A 86 7.88 -3.51 0.05
CA PRO A 86 9.14 -3.32 0.77
C PRO A 86 10.32 -3.18 -0.18
N ALA A 87 11.31 -2.36 0.20
CA ALA A 87 12.53 -2.11 -0.57
C ALA A 87 12.30 -1.54 -2.00
N TYR A 88 11.10 -1.01 -2.29
CA TYR A 88 10.73 -0.51 -3.62
C TYR A 88 11.71 0.53 -4.17
N THR A 89 12.22 1.42 -3.32
CA THR A 89 13.17 2.47 -3.69
C THR A 89 14.62 2.15 -3.30
N HIS A 90 14.92 0.93 -2.82
CA HIS A 90 16.27 0.57 -2.39
C HIS A 90 17.09 -0.01 -3.55
N GLU A 91 18.30 0.49 -3.76
CA GLU A 91 19.16 0.14 -4.91
C GLU A 91 19.33 -1.38 -5.14
N ASP A 92 19.58 -2.15 -4.07
CA ASP A 92 19.77 -3.61 -4.15
C ASP A 92 18.55 -4.39 -4.68
N TRP A 93 17.34 -3.84 -4.55
CA TRP A 93 16.08 -4.56 -4.79
C TRP A 93 15.12 -3.87 -5.74
N MET A 94 15.37 -2.61 -6.09
CA MET A 94 14.50 -1.81 -6.97
C MET A 94 14.26 -2.52 -8.31
N TRP A 95 15.29 -3.16 -8.88
CA TRP A 95 15.21 -3.90 -10.15
C TRP A 95 14.03 -4.88 -10.20
N PHE A 96 13.71 -5.56 -9.10
CA PHE A 96 12.62 -6.54 -9.02
C PHE A 96 11.28 -5.91 -9.40
N TYR A 97 11.02 -4.68 -8.97
CA TYR A 97 9.75 -4.00 -9.23
C TYR A 97 9.59 -3.49 -10.67
N PHE A 98 10.68 -3.51 -11.44
CA PHE A 98 10.69 -3.15 -12.87
C PHE A 98 10.73 -4.37 -13.79
N GLU A 99 10.74 -5.59 -13.25
CA GLU A 99 10.60 -6.80 -14.05
C GLU A 99 9.20 -6.82 -14.72
N PRO A 100 9.10 -7.21 -16.01
CA PRO A 100 7.84 -7.09 -16.75
C PRO A 100 6.66 -7.84 -16.12
N ASP A 101 6.89 -8.99 -15.51
CA ASP A 101 5.86 -9.78 -14.83
C ASP A 101 5.35 -9.09 -13.56
N VAL A 102 6.25 -8.47 -12.78
CA VAL A 102 5.91 -7.66 -11.60
C VAL A 102 5.09 -6.44 -12.00
N VAL A 103 5.53 -5.68 -12.99
CA VAL A 103 4.81 -4.49 -13.50
C VAL A 103 3.41 -4.89 -13.99
N ASN A 104 3.31 -5.90 -14.85
CA ASN A 104 2.03 -6.39 -15.37
C ASN A 104 1.08 -6.84 -14.26
N TYR A 105 1.60 -7.53 -13.23
CA TYR A 105 0.81 -7.93 -12.09
C TYR A 105 0.28 -6.71 -11.32
N LEU A 106 1.15 -5.76 -10.97
CA LEU A 106 0.79 -4.58 -10.21
C LEU A 106 -0.23 -3.71 -10.95
N GLU A 107 -0.04 -3.44 -12.23
CA GLU A 107 -1.00 -2.69 -13.04
C GLU A 107 -2.39 -3.34 -13.03
N LYS A 108 -2.45 -4.66 -13.29
CA LYS A 108 -3.69 -5.43 -13.33
C LYS A 108 -4.47 -5.42 -12.00
N HIS A 109 -3.78 -5.32 -10.87
CA HIS A 109 -4.41 -5.40 -9.55
C HIS A 109 -4.67 -4.02 -8.94
N LEU A 110 -3.72 -3.08 -9.07
CA LEU A 110 -3.86 -1.73 -8.54
C LEU A 110 -4.90 -0.91 -9.32
N ILE A 111 -5.13 -1.18 -10.61
CA ILE A 111 -6.23 -0.53 -11.35
C ILE A 111 -7.58 -0.82 -10.70
N LYS A 112 -7.81 -2.06 -10.25
CA LYS A 112 -9.05 -2.48 -9.57
C LYS A 112 -9.22 -1.78 -8.22
N VAL A 113 -8.14 -1.58 -7.49
CA VAL A 113 -8.13 -0.80 -6.24
C VAL A 113 -8.51 0.65 -6.53
N GLY A 114 -7.92 1.25 -7.56
CA GLY A 114 -8.21 2.62 -7.97
C GLY A 114 -9.66 2.80 -8.41
N ASP A 115 -10.19 1.86 -9.20
CA ASP A 115 -11.59 1.87 -9.65
C ASP A 115 -12.56 1.75 -8.47
N LEU A 116 -12.26 0.88 -7.52
CA LEU A 116 -13.04 0.72 -6.30
C LEU A 116 -13.02 2.00 -5.44
N ALA A 117 -11.85 2.61 -5.27
CA ALA A 117 -11.71 3.86 -4.52
C ALA A 117 -12.51 4.99 -5.17
N ARG A 118 -12.40 5.16 -6.50
CA ARG A 118 -13.17 6.15 -7.27
C ARG A 118 -14.67 5.87 -7.21
N GLY A 119 -15.09 4.62 -7.40
CA GLY A 119 -16.49 4.23 -7.40
C GLY A 119 -17.18 4.41 -6.04
N LYS A 120 -16.43 4.32 -4.94
CA LYS A 120 -16.94 4.50 -3.58
C LYS A 120 -16.66 5.89 -2.98
N ASP A 121 -16.11 6.82 -3.78
CA ASP A 121 -15.79 8.19 -3.36
C ASP A 121 -14.82 8.24 -2.17
N ILE A 122 -13.79 7.40 -2.23
CA ILE A 122 -12.73 7.28 -1.21
C ILE A 122 -11.57 8.20 -1.56
N ARG A 123 -11.17 9.05 -0.61
CA ARG A 123 -9.95 9.86 -0.74
C ARG A 123 -8.74 9.04 -0.28
N VAL A 124 -7.77 8.83 -1.16
CA VAL A 124 -6.52 8.14 -0.83
C VAL A 124 -5.34 9.11 -0.74
N SER A 125 -4.34 8.76 0.06
CA SER A 125 -3.10 9.52 0.23
C SER A 125 -1.94 8.58 0.60
N PHE A 126 -0.71 9.08 0.48
CA PHE A 126 0.51 8.48 1.03
C PHE A 126 1.24 9.50 1.91
N HIS A 127 2.05 9.02 2.83
CA HIS A 127 2.98 9.86 3.58
C HIS A 127 4.30 9.08 3.74
N PRO A 128 5.33 9.41 2.94
CA PRO A 128 6.66 8.84 3.10
C PRO A 128 7.18 9.04 4.53
N GLY A 129 8.02 8.12 4.98
CA GLY A 129 8.62 8.21 6.32
C GLY A 129 9.59 9.39 6.46
N GLN A 130 10.09 9.58 7.68
CA GLN A 130 10.99 10.68 8.07
C GLN A 130 12.31 10.76 7.27
N PHE A 131 12.67 9.71 6.53
CA PHE A 131 13.89 9.67 5.71
C PHE A 131 13.71 10.35 4.34
N CYS A 132 12.50 10.77 3.97
CA CYS A 132 12.25 11.53 2.74
C CYS A 132 12.49 13.03 3.00
N VAL A 133 13.74 13.48 2.81
CA VAL A 133 14.17 14.86 3.06
C VAL A 133 14.50 15.55 1.73
N LEU A 134 13.49 16.12 1.08
CA LEU A 134 13.62 16.78 -0.23
C LEU A 134 14.55 18.01 -0.23
N ALA A 135 14.74 18.63 0.94
CA ALA A 135 15.59 19.79 1.13
C ALA A 135 16.93 19.43 1.83
N SER A 136 17.35 18.16 1.74
CA SER A 136 18.66 17.72 2.21
C SER A 136 19.75 18.44 1.42
N GLU A 137 20.81 18.85 2.11
CA GLU A 137 22.04 19.35 1.46
C GLU A 137 23.00 18.23 1.05
N ASN A 138 22.68 16.99 1.44
CA ASN A 138 23.42 15.80 1.05
C ASN A 138 22.80 15.20 -0.22
N ASP A 139 23.65 14.99 -1.23
CA ASP A 139 23.37 14.21 -2.45
C ASP A 139 23.39 12.70 -2.20
#